data_AF-A0A961EZ06-F1
#
_entry.id   AF-A0A961EZ06-F1
#
_cell.length_a   1.000
_cell.length_b   1.000
_cell.length_c   1.000
_cell.angle_alpha   90.00
_cell.angle_beta   90.00
_cell.angle_gamma   90.00
#
_symmetry.space_group_name_H-M   'P 1'
#
loop_
_entity.id
_entity.type
_entity.pdbx_description
1 polymer ?
#
loop_
_entity_poly.entity_id
_entity_poly.type
_entity_poly.pdbx_seq_one_letter_code
_entity_poly.pdbx_strand_id
1 'polypeptide(L)' 'VTAICAHINLKKRRLTYCNAGHPKAFLVQRERKRVRFLRQNSKILGIFHDTEFRQDRIQLTGQDRLIMYTDGITETFNED' A
#
# COMPACT_ATOMS: atom_id res chain seq x y z
N VAL A 1 -5.82 -15.78 0.33
CA VAL A 1 -5.24 -14.91 -0.73
C VAL A 1 -5.23 -13.48 -0.21
N THR A 2 -4.15 -12.74 -0.43
CA THR A 2 -4.01 -11.33 -0.05
C THR A 2 -3.87 -10.46 -1.30
N ALA A 3 -4.17 -9.17 -1.20
CA ALA A 3 -3.89 -8.23 -2.28
C ALA A 3 -3.72 -6.80 -1.78
N ILE A 4 -2.93 -6.03 -2.53
CA ILE A 4 -2.89 -4.57 -2.43
C ILE A 4 -3.15 -3.98 -3.82
N CYS A 5 -3.96 -2.92 -3.87
CA CYS A 5 -4.26 -2.18 -5.10
C CYS A 5 -4.01 -0.68 -4.87
N ALA A 6 -3.39 -0.04 -5.85
CA ALA A 6 -3.09 1.38 -5.86
C ALA A 6 -3.49 2.01 -7.19
N HIS A 7 -4.28 3.09 -7.14
CA HIS A 7 -4.63 3.92 -8.28
C HIS A 7 -4.04 5.31 -8.10
N ILE A 8 -3.19 5.71 -9.03
CA ILE A 8 -2.52 7.02 -9.04
C ILE A 8 -3.15 7.91 -10.12
N ASN A 9 -3.82 8.98 -9.68
CA ASN A 9 -4.25 10.04 -10.59
C ASN A 9 -3.12 11.06 -10.76
N LEU A 10 -2.44 11.05 -11.91
CA LEU A 10 -1.28 11.92 -12.18
C LEU A 10 -1.68 13.40 -12.29
N LYS A 11 -2.84 13.71 -12.88
CA LYS A 11 -3.33 15.10 -13.02
C LYS A 11 -3.62 15.74 -11.67
N LYS A 12 -4.26 15.01 -10.76
CA LYS A 12 -4.61 15.45 -9.40
C LYS A 12 -3.53 15.13 -8.36
N ARG A 13 -2.43 14.48 -8.78
CA ARG A 13 -1.36 13.94 -7.93
C ARG A 13 -1.91 13.22 -6.69
N ARG A 14 -2.83 12.28 -6.88
CA ARG A 14 -3.54 11.62 -5.79
C ARG A 14 -3.39 10.11 -5.86
N LEU A 15 -2.88 9.52 -4.79
CA LEU A 15 -2.89 8.08 -4.56
C LEU A 15 -4.20 7.70 -3.88
N THR A 16 -4.90 6.70 -4.40
CA THR A 16 -5.98 5.98 -3.72
C THR A 16 -5.54 4.53 -3.58
N TYR A 17 -5.59 3.95 -2.38
CA TYR A 17 -5.15 2.58 -2.17
C TYR A 17 -6.10 1.79 -1.27
N CYS A 18 -6.10 0.47 -1.47
CA CYS A 18 -6.75 -0.51 -0.63
C CYS A 18 -5.78 -1.67 -0.39
N ASN A 19 -5.62 -2.07 0.87
CA ASN A 19 -4.82 -3.21 1.26
C ASN A 19 -5.70 -4.22 2.01
N ALA A 20 -5.91 -5.39 1.39
CA ALA A 20 -6.73 -6.50 1.86
C ALA A 20 -5.84 -7.62 2.44
N GLY A 21 -5.11 -7.29 3.52
CA GLY A 21 -4.26 -8.22 4.26
C GLY A 21 -2.88 -8.48 3.64
N HIS A 22 -2.48 -7.75 2.61
CA HIS A 22 -1.12 -7.78 2.03
C HIS A 22 -0.12 -7.09 2.98
N PRO A 23 1.19 -7.41 2.92
CA PRO A 23 2.22 -6.63 3.62
C PRO A 23 2.05 -5.11 3.46
N LYS A 24 2.43 -4.35 4.51
CA LYS A 24 2.25 -2.90 4.55
C LYS A 24 3.13 -2.23 3.50
N ALA A 25 2.53 -1.60 2.49
CA ALA A 25 3.24 -0.68 1.62
C ALA A 25 3.70 0.56 2.38
N PHE A 26 4.67 1.30 1.84
CA PHE A 26 5.09 2.57 2.43
C PHE A 26 5.36 3.63 1.37
N LEU A 27 5.08 4.88 1.75
CA LEU A 27 5.28 6.07 0.95
C LEU A 27 6.48 6.85 1.50
N VAL A 28 7.53 6.97 0.71
CA VAL A 28 8.67 7.83 0.99
C VAL A 28 8.31 9.24 0.54
N GLN A 29 8.10 10.14 1.50
CA GLN A 29 7.70 11.52 1.24
C GLN A 29 8.92 12.42 1.33
N ARG A 30 9.59 12.64 0.20
CA ARG A 30 10.91 13.30 0.15
C ARG A 30 10.88 14.72 0.73
N GLU A 31 9.89 15.52 0.36
CA GLU A 31 9.75 16.89 0.86
C GLU A 31 9.49 16.95 2.38
N ARG A 32 8.72 15.99 2.91
CA ARG A 32 8.39 15.89 4.34
C ARG A 32 9.45 15.13 5.14
N LYS A 33 10.54 14.66 4.50
CA LYS A 33 11.61 13.85 5.10
C LYS A 33 11.09 12.71 5.99
N ARG A 34 10.05 12.01 5.55
CA ARG A 34 9.43 10.92 6.33
C ARG A 34 9.03 9.74 5.48
N VAL A 35 8.99 8.56 6.11
CA VAL A 35 8.38 7.36 5.56
C VAL A 35 7.02 7.19 6.22
N ARG A 36 5.97 7.05 5.42
CA ARG A 36 4.60 6.79 5.89
C ARG A 36 4.20 5.38 5.51
N PHE A 37 3.99 4.52 6.50
CA PHE A 37 3.37 3.21 6.29
C PHE A 37 1.90 3.36 5.89
N LEU A 38 1.52 2.64 4.83
CA LEU A 38 0.16 2.50 4.36
C LEU A 38 -0.45 1.31 5.09
N ARG A 39 -1.50 1.56 5.87
CA ARG A 39 -2.09 0.55 6.74
C ARG A 39 -2.84 -0.49 5.92
N GLN A 40 -2.96 -1.70 6.46
CA GLN A 40 -3.99 -2.63 6.04
C GLN A 40 -5.33 -2.02 6.43
N ASN A 41 -6.03 -1.47 5.46
CA ASN A 41 -7.24 -0.67 5.69
C ASN A 41 -8.52 -1.44 5.35
N SER A 42 -8.41 -2.67 4.83
CA SER A 42 -9.55 -3.51 4.44
C SER A 42 -9.44 -4.93 5.00
N LYS A 43 -10.59 -5.62 5.02
CA LYS A 43 -10.65 -7.05 5.36
C LYS A 43 -9.91 -7.87 4.30
N ILE A 44 -9.52 -9.09 4.67
CA ILE A 44 -8.84 -10.02 3.76
C ILE A 44 -9.80 -10.50 2.65
N LEU A 45 -9.25 -10.82 1.49
CA LEU A 45 -10.03 -11.29 0.35
C LEU A 45 -10.59 -12.70 0.59
N GLY A 46 -11.85 -12.91 0.18
CA GLY A 46 -12.46 -14.24 0.04
C GLY A 46 -12.99 -14.88 1.31
N ILE A 47 -12.89 -14.24 2.48
CA ILE A 47 -13.41 -14.80 3.74
C ILE A 47 -14.87 -14.37 4.02
N PHE A 48 -15.23 -13.12 3.73
CA PHE A 48 -16.58 -12.61 4.02
C PHE A 48 -17.32 -12.28 2.72
N HIS A 49 -18.55 -12.81 2.59
CA HIS A 49 -19.39 -12.66 1.40
C HIS A 49 -19.73 -11.18 1.10
N ASP A 50 -20.02 -10.37 2.14
CA ASP A 50 -20.36 -8.95 2.00
C ASP A 50 -19.23 -8.06 2.55
N THR A 51 -18.11 -8.02 1.84
CA THR A 51 -16.98 -7.17 2.24
C THR A 51 -16.96 -5.85 1.48
N GLU A 52 -17.15 -4.75 2.20
CA GLU A 52 -16.71 -3.44 1.72
C GLU A 52 -15.20 -3.26 1.91
N PHE A 53 -14.52 -2.98 0.80
CA PHE A 53 -13.09 -2.64 0.80
C PHE A 53 -12.92 -1.14 0.97
N ARG A 54 -12.45 -0.72 2.15
CA ARG A 54 -12.15 0.67 2.44
C ARG A 54 -10.91 1.13 1.68
N GLN A 55 -10.98 2.35 1.20
CA GLN A 55 -9.92 3.00 0.46
C GLN A 55 -9.44 4.24 1.20
N ASP A 56 -8.13 4.43 1.21
CA ASP A 56 -7.50 5.64 1.73
C ASP A 56 -7.00 6.49 0.57
N ARG A 57 -7.00 7.81 0.76
CA ARG A 57 -6.50 8.77 -0.22
C ARG A 57 -5.37 9.59 0.36
N ILE A 58 -4.32 9.80 -0.44
CA ILE A 58 -3.14 10.55 -0.06
C ILE A 58 -2.79 11.51 -1.20
N GLN A 59 -2.62 12.79 -0.85
CA GLN A 59 -2.08 13.78 -1.77
C GLN A 59 -0.57 13.55 -1.92
N LEU A 60 -0.12 13.38 -3.16
CA LEU A 60 1.27 13.17 -3.53
C LEU A 60 1.95 14.48 -3.93
N THR A 61 3.26 14.49 -3.74
CA THR A 61 4.18 15.45 -4.35
C THR A 61 4.86 14.85 -5.58
N GLY A 62 5.56 15.66 -6.38
CA GLY A 62 6.30 15.17 -7.55
C GLY A 62 7.50 14.28 -7.21
N GLN A 63 7.88 14.18 -5.93
CA GLN A 63 9.06 13.45 -5.46
C GLN A 63 8.72 12.28 -4.52
N ASP A 64 7.44 12.01 -4.30
CA ASP A 64 7.00 10.91 -3.45
C ASP A 64 7.20 9.56 -4.16
N ARG A 65 7.65 8.54 -3.43
CA ARG A 65 7.81 7.17 -3.94
C ARG A 65 6.93 6.19 -3.18
N LEU A 66 6.09 5.45 -3.90
CA LEU A 66 5.30 4.35 -3.35
C LEU A 66 6.10 3.05 -3.49
N ILE A 67 6.33 2.35 -2.38
CA ILE A 67 6.98 1.05 -2.35
C ILE A 67 5.97 -0.01 -1.93
N MET A 68 5.83 -1.03 -2.76
CA MET A 68 5.01 -2.22 -2.52
C MET A 68 5.89 -3.45 -2.72
N TYR A 69 5.70 -4.46 -1.88
CA TYR A 69 6.50 -5.68 -1.88
C TYR A 69 5.61 -6.85 -1.45
N THR A 70 6.04 -8.07 -1.73
CA THR A 70 5.38 -9.30 -1.29
C THR A 70 6.13 -9.90 -0.10
N ASP A 71 5.46 -10.83 0.58
CA ASP A 71 6.04 -11.65 1.65
C ASP A 71 7.33 -12.35 1.24
N GLY A 72 7.47 -12.76 -0.03
CA GLY A 72 8.71 -13.32 -0.57
C GLY A 72 9.96 -12.44 -0.39
N ILE A 73 9.85 -11.12 -0.17
CA ILE A 73 11.00 -10.28 0.20
C ILE A 73 11.32 -10.40 1.70
N THR A 74 10.31 -10.49 2.56
CA THR A 74 10.48 -10.54 4.02
C THR A 74 10.64 -11.95 4.58
N GLU A 75 10.30 -12.98 3.81
CA GLU A 75 10.35 -14.38 4.20
C GLU A 75 11.49 -15.14 3.52
N THR A 76 12.15 -14.54 2.52
CA THR A 76 13.36 -15.10 1.93
C THR A 76 14.58 -14.53 2.64
N PHE A 77 15.30 -15.39 3.34
CA PHE A 77 16.62 -15.10 3.89
C PHE A 77 17.58 -16.17 3.38
N ASN A 78 18.76 -15.76 2.92
CA ASN A 78 19.88 -16.70 2.81
C ASN A 78 20.56 -16.77 4.17
N GLU A 79 20.72 -17.97 4.69
CA GLU A 79 21.66 -18.26 5.76
C GLU A 79 23.03 -18.41 5.09
N ASP A 80 23.86 -17.37 5.16
CA ASP A 80 25.31 -17.54 4.95
C ASP A 80 25.92 -18.26 6.16
#